data_AF-A0A9E5TJG7-F1
#
_entry.id   AF-A0A9E5TJG7-F1
#
_cell.length_a   1.000
_cell.length_b   1.000
_cell.length_c   1.000
_cell.angle_alpha   90.00
_cell.angle_beta   90.00
_cell.angle_gamma   90.00
#
_symmetry.space_group_name_H-M   'P 1'
#
loop_
_entity.id
_entity.type
_entity.pdbx_description
1 polymer ?
#
loop_
_entity_poly.entity_id
_entity_poly.type
_entity_poly.pdbx_seq_one_letter_code
_entity_poly.pdbx_strand_id
1 'polypeptide(L)'
;MVAETVEESGKLDVLINNAANYSCNNADVPDMDLDNWYDALTVSVSGTRLCAREAMKVMIPRKSGVLANVSSVAGISGHPTESPTASPSGASSASASCWPLKLANTTSG
;
A
#
# COMPACT_ATOMS: atom_id res chain seq x y z
N MET A 1 16.65 2.73 -1.13
CA MET A 1 15.37 3.16 -1.73
C MET A 1 15.07 4.64 -1.52
N VAL A 2 14.26 5.11 -0.53
CA VAL A 2 13.85 6.55 -0.50
C VAL A 2 15.04 7.51 -0.41
N ALA A 3 15.94 7.31 0.56
CA ALA A 3 17.10 8.19 0.75
C ALA A 3 17.99 8.21 -0.50
N GLU A 4 18.35 7.03 -0.99
CA GLU A 4 19.10 6.81 -2.23
C GLU A 4 18.46 7.50 -3.45
N THR A 5 17.15 7.37 -3.66
CA THR A 5 16.45 8.09 -4.75
C THR A 5 16.57 9.61 -4.60
N VAL A 6 16.47 10.12 -3.38
CA VAL A 6 16.64 11.56 -3.12
C VAL A 6 18.10 11.99 -3.34
N GLU A 7 19.08 11.15 -3.00
CA GLU A 7 20.50 11.42 -3.25
C GLU A 7 20.80 11.47 -4.76
N GLU A 8 20.27 10.51 -5.53
CA GLU A 8 20.53 10.40 -6.97
C GLU A 8 19.73 11.40 -7.81
N SER A 9 18.47 11.62 -7.47
CA SER A 9 17.53 12.42 -8.27
C SER A 9 17.25 13.81 -7.67
N GLY A 10 17.81 14.12 -6.51
CA GLY A 10 17.59 15.36 -5.74
C GLY A 10 16.21 15.44 -5.05
N LYS A 11 15.26 14.59 -5.44
CA LYS A 11 13.89 14.60 -4.93
C LYS A 11 13.16 13.28 -5.21
N LEU A 12 12.07 13.07 -4.46
CA LEU A 12 11.07 12.04 -4.73
C LEU A 12 9.72 12.72 -5.00
N ASP A 13 9.21 12.62 -6.21
CA ASP A 13 7.94 13.24 -6.60
C ASP A 13 6.76 12.28 -6.54
N VAL A 14 6.97 11.00 -6.87
CA VAL A 14 5.90 10.00 -6.93
C VAL A 14 6.37 8.71 -6.26
N LEU A 15 5.54 8.17 -5.37
CA LEU A 15 5.65 6.80 -4.87
C LEU A 15 4.46 5.99 -5.40
N ILE A 16 4.75 4.89 -6.08
CA ILE A 16 3.74 3.89 -6.48
C ILE A 16 3.99 2.62 -5.68
N ASN A 17 3.12 2.34 -4.72
CA ASN A 17 3.09 1.07 -4.02
C ASN A 17 2.30 0.06 -4.86
N ASN A 18 2.98 -0.89 -5.49
CA ASN A 18 2.37 -2.01 -6.20
C ASN A 18 2.93 -3.32 -5.61
N ALA A 19 2.38 -3.74 -4.48
CA ALA A 19 2.82 -4.93 -3.78
C ALA A 19 1.60 -5.76 -3.39
N ALA A 20 1.56 -6.99 -3.91
CA ALA A 20 0.58 -8.00 -3.55
C ALA A 20 1.31 -9.32 -3.34
N ASN A 21 0.89 -10.07 -2.34
CA ASN A 21 1.39 -11.40 -2.06
C ASN A 21 0.22 -12.39 -2.09
N TYR A 22 0.38 -13.42 -2.92
CA TYR A 22 -0.61 -14.46 -3.21
C TYR A 22 -0.31 -15.80 -2.52
N SER A 23 0.49 -15.81 -1.44
CA SER A 23 0.88 -17.03 -0.72
C SER A 23 -0.30 -17.89 -0.25
N CYS A 24 -1.49 -17.31 -0.03
CA CYS A 24 -2.68 -18.06 0.36
C CYS A 24 -3.27 -18.93 -0.75
N ASN A 25 -2.80 -18.82 -2.01
CA ASN A 25 -3.21 -19.60 -3.18
C ASN A 25 -4.72 -19.90 -3.29
N ASN A 26 -5.57 -18.93 -2.94
CA ASN A 26 -7.03 -19.09 -2.95
C ASN A 26 -7.54 -20.28 -2.12
N ALA A 27 -6.84 -20.66 -1.05
CA ALA A 27 -7.30 -21.65 -0.09
C ALA A 27 -8.67 -21.23 0.49
N ASP A 28 -9.57 -22.19 0.72
CA ASP A 28 -10.78 -21.89 1.47
C ASP A 28 -10.40 -21.46 2.90
N VAL A 29 -11.20 -20.55 3.48
CA VAL A 29 -10.91 -19.98 4.81
C VAL A 29 -10.60 -21.03 5.89
N PRO A 30 -11.27 -22.20 5.95
CA PRO A 30 -10.95 -23.23 6.95
C PRO A 30 -9.58 -23.90 6.74
N ASP A 31 -9.09 -23.94 5.50
CA ASP A 31 -7.86 -24.65 5.11
C ASP A 31 -6.69 -23.68 4.89
N MET A 32 -6.92 -22.38 5.11
CA MET A 32 -5.92 -21.34 4.94
C MET A 32 -4.85 -21.44 6.03
N ASP A 33 -3.60 -21.58 5.60
CA ASP A 33 -2.46 -21.48 6.49
C ASP A 33 -2.29 -20.03 6.99
N LEU A 34 -2.18 -19.89 8.31
CA LEU A 34 -2.07 -18.58 8.96
C LEU A 34 -0.75 -17.90 8.67
N ASP A 35 0.34 -18.65 8.50
CA ASP A 35 1.64 -18.07 8.20
C ASP A 35 1.62 -17.42 6.80
N ASN A 36 1.08 -18.13 5.81
CA ASN A 36 0.85 -17.57 4.47
C ASN A 36 -0.08 -16.33 4.47
N TRP A 37 -1.11 -16.33 5.33
CA TRP A 37 -1.99 -15.17 5.52
C TRP A 37 -1.25 -13.97 6.12
N TYR A 38 -0.44 -14.20 7.16
CA TYR A 38 0.35 -13.13 7.78
C TYR A 38 1.42 -12.58 6.83
N ASP A 39 2.02 -13.43 6.00
CA ASP A 39 2.93 -13.00 4.93
C ASP A 39 2.22 -12.13 3.90
N ALA A 40 0.99 -12.49 3.52
CA ALA A 40 0.19 -11.71 2.58
C ALA A 40 -0.11 -10.29 3.12
N LEU A 41 -0.47 -10.19 4.41
CA LEU A 41 -0.68 -8.91 5.10
C LEU A 41 0.63 -8.12 5.26
N THR A 42 1.72 -8.79 5.59
CA THR A 42 3.02 -8.16 5.82
C THR A 42 3.50 -7.45 4.56
N VAL A 43 3.39 -8.08 3.39
CA VAL A 43 3.77 -7.46 2.12
C VAL A 43 2.78 -6.37 1.71
N SER A 44 1.49 -6.69 1.66
CA SER A 44 0.48 -5.85 1.01
C SER A 44 0.07 -4.64 1.86
N VAL A 45 0.12 -4.75 3.18
CA VAL A 45 -0.34 -3.72 4.13
C VAL A 45 0.84 -3.09 4.87
N SER A 46 1.62 -3.89 5.59
CA SER A 46 2.72 -3.35 6.41
C SER A 46 3.84 -2.78 5.53
N GLY A 47 4.24 -3.51 4.49
CA GLY A 47 5.28 -3.09 3.56
C GLY A 47 4.94 -1.77 2.85
N THR A 48 3.74 -1.67 2.28
CA THR A 48 3.28 -0.46 1.60
C THR A 48 3.19 0.74 2.56
N ARG A 49 2.77 0.51 3.81
CA ARG A 49 2.75 1.55 4.86
C ARG A 49 4.14 2.01 5.27
N LEU A 50 5.12 1.12 5.35
CA LEU A 50 6.50 1.49 5.66
C LEU A 50 7.11 2.34 4.54
N CYS A 51 6.92 1.95 3.28
CA CYS A 51 7.36 2.75 2.12
C CYS A 51 6.72 4.14 2.13
N ALA A 52 5.41 4.21 2.38
CA ALA A 52 4.66 5.46 2.49
C ALA A 52 5.22 6.36 3.60
N ARG A 53 5.52 5.78 4.78
CA ARG A 53 6.09 6.52 5.92
C ARG A 53 7.41 7.19 5.54
N GLU A 54 8.32 6.47 4.89
CA GLU A 54 9.61 7.02 4.50
C GLU A 54 9.48 8.06 3.39
N ALA A 55 8.63 7.84 2.38
CA ALA A 55 8.37 8.83 1.33
C ALA A 55 7.74 10.12 1.89
N MET A 56 6.82 10.00 2.84
CA MET A 56 6.19 11.17 3.48
C MET A 56 7.20 12.04 4.24
N LYS A 57 8.26 11.47 4.83
CA LYS A 57 9.30 12.27 5.51
C LYS A 57 9.98 13.27 4.58
N VAL A 58 10.11 12.95 3.29
CA VAL A 58 10.75 13.83 2.29
C VAL A 58 9.74 14.66 1.50
N MET A 59 8.51 14.18 1.32
CA MET A 59 7.44 14.90 0.61
C MET A 59 6.78 15.99 1.46
N ILE A 60 6.53 15.73 2.75
CA ILE A 60 5.81 16.68 3.64
C ILE A 60 6.56 18.02 3.78
N PRO A 61 7.89 18.07 4.05
CA PRO A 61 8.61 19.34 4.15
C PRO A 61 8.57 20.16 2.85
N ARG A 62 8.54 19.47 1.71
CA ARG A 62 8.43 20.07 0.38
C ARG A 62 7.00 20.46 0.00
N LYS A 63 6.01 20.05 0.78
CA LYS A 63 4.56 20.21 0.49
C LYS A 63 4.20 19.73 -0.92
N SER A 64 4.90 18.71 -1.40
CA SER A 64 4.79 18.23 -2.78
C SER A 64 5.13 16.74 -2.84
N GLY A 65 4.29 15.99 -3.56
CA GLY A 65 4.46 14.56 -3.79
C GLY A 65 3.13 13.86 -4.01
N VAL A 66 3.17 12.77 -4.76
CA VAL A 66 2.01 11.90 -5.01
C VAL A 66 2.31 10.51 -4.49
N LEU A 67 1.36 9.92 -3.76
CA LEU A 67 1.41 8.54 -3.32
C LEU A 67 0.21 7.80 -3.87
N ALA A 68 0.48 6.79 -4.71
CA ALA A 68 -0.54 5.90 -5.26
C ALA A 68 -0.32 4.47 -4.75
N ASN A 69 -1.39 3.80 -4.34
CA ASN A 69 -1.37 2.39 -3.99
C ASN A 69 -2.19 1.62 -5.03
N VAL A 70 -1.60 0.60 -5.64
CA VAL A 70 -2.25 -0.29 -6.59
C VAL A 70 -2.78 -1.48 -5.82
N SER A 71 -4.08 -1.74 -5.94
CA SER A 71 -4.79 -2.82 -5.26
C SER A 71 -5.76 -3.51 -6.22
N SER A 72 -6.17 -4.74 -5.90
CA SER A 72 -7.12 -5.51 -6.72
C SER A 72 -8.58 -5.12 -6.47
N VAL A 73 -9.42 -5.24 -7.51
CA VAL A 73 -10.89 -5.12 -7.42
C VAL A 73 -11.48 -6.15 -6.45
N ALA A 74 -10.83 -7.30 -6.29
CA ALA A 74 -11.20 -8.31 -5.30
C ALA A 74 -11.22 -7.76 -3.86
N GLY A 75 -10.50 -6.67 -3.58
CA GLY A 75 -10.53 -5.98 -2.28
C GLY A 75 -11.78 -5.12 -2.02
N ILE A 76 -12.61 -4.87 -3.04
CA ILE A 76 -13.86 -4.09 -2.96
C ILE A 76 -15.07 -5.00 -3.13
N SER A 77 -14.98 -5.94 -4.06
CA SER A 77 -16.02 -6.95 -4.33
C SER A 77 -15.42 -8.32 -4.09
N GLY A 78 -15.74 -8.94 -2.96
CA GLY A 78 -15.24 -10.26 -2.60
C GLY A 78 -15.69 -11.31 -3.62
N HIS A 79 -14.74 -12.11 -4.12
CA HIS A 79 -15.03 -13.30 -4.90
C HIS A 79 -14.99 -14.53 -4.00
N PRO A 80 -15.95 -15.48 -4.11
CA PRO A 80 -16.02 -16.65 -3.24
C PRO A 80 -14.72 -17.46 -3.20
N THR A 81 -14.02 -17.53 -4.33
CA THR A 81 -12.77 -18.28 -4.51
C THR A 81 -11.51 -17.46 -4.24
N GLU A 82 -11.61 -16.20 -3.84
CA GLU A 82 -10.44 -15.31 -3.62
C GLU A 82 -10.45 -14.69 -2.21
N SER A 83 -11.25 -15.24 -1.30
CA SER A 83 -11.43 -14.70 0.05
C SER A 83 -10.10 -14.36 0.77
N PRO A 84 -9.05 -15.21 0.71
CA PRO A 84 -7.76 -14.91 1.34
C PRO A 84 -6.94 -13.79 0.68
N THR A 85 -7.12 -13.53 -0.61
CA THR A 85 -6.31 -12.56 -1.36
C THR A 85 -7.05 -11.24 -1.55
N ALA A 86 -8.38 -11.29 -1.47
CA ALA A 86 -9.29 -10.16 -1.41
C ALA A 86 -9.07 -9.31 -0.14
N SER A 87 -8.99 -9.94 1.03
CA SER A 87 -8.89 -9.21 2.30
C SER A 87 -7.61 -8.36 2.47
N PRO A 88 -6.39 -8.85 2.13
CA PRO A 88 -5.16 -8.04 2.17
C PRO A 88 -5.20 -6.92 1.13
N SER A 89 -5.79 -7.18 -0.04
CA SER A 89 -5.99 -6.16 -1.08
C SER A 89 -6.88 -5.03 -0.57
N GLY A 90 -8.04 -5.34 0.02
CA GLY A 90 -8.96 -4.35 0.59
C GLY A 90 -8.33 -3.58 1.76
N ALA A 91 -7.59 -4.27 2.63
CA ALA A 91 -6.86 -3.62 3.73
C ALA A 91 -5.79 -2.64 3.22
N SER A 92 -5.09 -2.96 2.13
CA SER A 92 -4.12 -2.06 1.49
C SER A 92 -4.79 -0.80 0.95
N SER A 93 -5.95 -0.92 0.29
CA SER A 93 -6.72 0.20 -0.24
C SER A 93 -7.22 1.11 0.89
N ALA A 94 -7.83 0.53 1.93
CA ALA A 94 -8.35 1.27 3.07
C ALA A 94 -7.23 2.02 3.83
N SER A 95 -6.09 1.36 4.03
CA SER A 95 -4.92 1.99 4.66
C SER A 95 -4.42 3.18 3.85
N ALA A 96 -4.35 3.07 2.51
CA ALA A 96 -3.93 4.15 1.63
C ALA A 96 -4.89 5.35 1.68
N SER A 97 -6.20 5.14 1.82
CA SER A 97 -7.20 6.21 1.92
C SER A 97 -7.05 7.12 3.14
N CYS A 98 -6.33 6.69 4.19
CA CYS A 98 -6.07 7.53 5.37
C CYS A 98 -4.87 8.49 5.20
N TRP A 99 -4.09 8.37 4.12
CA TRP A 99 -2.87 9.14 3.89
C TRP A 99 -3.04 10.51 3.17
N PRO A 100 -4.09 10.79 2.36
CA PRO A 100 -4.24 12.06 1.66
C PRO A 100 -4.34 13.28 2.57
N LEU A 101 -4.85 13.10 3.80
CA LEU A 101 -5.13 14.19 4.75
C LEU A 101 -3.89 14.99 5.18
N LYS A 102 -2.66 14.50 4.95
CA LYS A 102 -1.43 15.20 5.33
C LYS A 102 -0.74 15.97 4.19
N LEU A 103 -1.11 15.71 2.93
CA LEU A 103 -0.51 16.36 1.75
C LEU A 103 -1.44 17.38 1.07
N ALA A 104 -2.77 17.19 1.18
CA ALA A 104 -3.76 18.08 0.61
C ALA A 104 -4.09 19.25 1.56
N ASN A 105 -3.21 20.27 1.63
CA ASN A 105 -3.60 21.61 2.09
C ASN A 105 -2.59 22.69 1.66
N THR A 106 -2.55 23.01 0.37
CA THR A 106 -2.22 24.35 -0.17
C THR A 106 -2.62 24.40 -1.64
N THR A 107 -3.86 24.82 -1.95
CA THR A 107 -4.25 25.71 -3.06
C THR A 107 -5.77 25.74 -3.19
N SER A 108 -6.39 26.77 -2.59
CA SER A 108 -7.63 27.36 -3.09
C SER A 108 -7.59 28.84 -2.71
N GLY A 109 -6.97 29.62 -3.59
CA GLY A 109 -7.18 31.06 -3.74
C GLY A 109 -7.81 31.29 -5.11
#